data_AF-A0A832X8C1-F1
#
_entry.id   AF-A0A832X8C1-F1
#
_cell.length_a   1.000
_cell.length_b   1.000
_cell.length_c   1.000
_cell.angle_alpha   90.00
_cell.angle_beta   90.00
_cell.angle_gamma   90.00
#
_symmetry.space_group_name_H-M   'P 1'
#
loop_
_entity.id
_entity.type
_entity.pdbx_description
1 polymer ?
#
loop_
_entity_poly.entity_id
_entity_poly.type
_entity_poly.pdbx_seq_one_letter_code
_entity_poly.pdbx_strand_id
1 'polypeptide(L)' 'DDVVEYCVNIIENENSTVIKKGKNYYVNLKNTELTINSSSFTIITAHLKK' A
#
# COMPACT_ATOMS: atom_id res chain seq x y z
N ASP A 1 4.69 -17.72 -2.51
CA ASP A 1 4.26 -16.32 -2.67
C ASP A 1 5.16 -15.42 -1.88
N ASP A 2 5.83 -14.50 -2.57
CA ASP A 2 6.60 -13.45 -1.93
C ASP A 2 5.63 -12.38 -1.41
N VAL A 3 5.60 -12.20 -0.10
CA VAL A 3 4.69 -11.25 0.58
C VAL A 3 4.98 -9.81 0.17
N VAL A 4 6.22 -9.49 -0.21
CA VAL A 4 6.60 -8.17 -0.72
C VAL A 4 6.10 -8.00 -2.15
N GLU A 5 6.25 -9.04 -2.98
CA GLU A 5 5.71 -9.04 -4.36
C GLU A 5 4.19 -8.82 -4.38
N TYR A 6 3.44 -9.42 -3.45
CA TYR A 6 2.01 -9.13 -3.30
C TYR A 6 1.72 -7.64 -3.04
N CYS A 7 2.49 -7.01 -2.15
CA CYS A 7 2.33 -5.58 -1.86
C CYS A 7 2.70 -4.72 -3.07
N VAL A 8 3.76 -5.06 -3.78
CA VAL A 8 4.19 -4.36 -5.00
C VAL A 8 3.11 -4.46 -6.08
N ASN A 9 2.56 -5.64 -6.31
CA ASN A 9 1.46 -5.86 -7.26
C ASN A 9 0.21 -5.05 -6.91
N ILE A 10 -0.06 -4.82 -5.63
CA ILE A 10 -1.12 -3.88 -5.22
C ILE A 10 -0.73 -2.45 -5.60
N ILE A 11 0.48 -2.00 -5.29
CA ILE A 11 0.92 -0.62 -5.57
C ILE A 11 0.91 -0.31 -7.08
N GLU A 12 1.32 -1.28 -7.91
CA GLU A 12 1.41 -1.12 -9.37
C GLU A 12 0.07 -1.34 -10.10
N ASN A 13 -0.97 -1.83 -9.42
CA ASN A 13 -2.26 -2.04 -10.04
C ASN A 13 -2.89 -0.71 -10.48
N GLU A 14 -3.37 -0.64 -11.72
CA GLU A 14 -4.03 0.54 -12.28
C GLU A 14 -5.28 0.99 -11.51
N ASN A 15 -5.95 0.07 -10.81
CA ASN A 15 -7.13 0.37 -10.00
C ASN A 15 -6.78 0.77 -8.56
N SER A 16 -5.49 0.80 -8.22
CA SER A 16 -5.05 1.24 -6.91
C SER A 16 -5.12 2.74 -6.77
N THR A 17 -5.64 3.17 -5.63
CA THR A 17 -5.63 4.58 -5.27
C THR A 17 -4.48 4.84 -4.31
N VAL A 18 -3.66 5.85 -4.61
CA VAL A 18 -2.52 6.24 -3.80
C VAL A 18 -2.71 7.67 -3.32
N ILE A 19 -2.78 7.84 -2.00
CA ILE A 19 -2.95 9.16 -1.38
C ILE A 19 -1.82 9.38 -0.37
N LYS A 20 -1.08 10.48 -0.53
CA LYS A 20 -0.11 10.93 0.48
C LYS A 20 -0.82 11.79 1.53
N LYS A 21 -0.71 11.40 2.81
CA LYS A 21 -1.15 12.21 3.96
C LYS A 21 0.01 12.35 4.94
N GLY A 22 0.59 13.53 5.00
CA GLY A 22 1.76 13.82 5.84
C GLY A 22 2.91 12.85 5.55
N LYS A 23 3.34 12.11 6.58
CA LYS A 23 4.48 11.20 6.53
C LYS A 23 4.22 9.84 5.86
N ASN A 24 3.00 9.57 5.39
CA ASN A 24 2.63 8.27 4.84
C ASN A 24 1.91 8.38 3.49
N TYR A 25 2.12 7.37 2.64
CA TYR A 25 1.23 6.98 1.56
C TYR A 25 0.24 5.96 2.07
N TYR A 26 -1.01 6.08 1.62
CA TYR A 26 -2.08 5.12 1.81
C TYR A 26 -2.44 4.58 0.44
N VAL A 27 -2.25 3.28 0.23
CA VAL A 27 -2.54 2.59 -1.02
C VAL A 27 -3.73 1.68 -0.79
N ASN A 28 -4.74 1.79 -1.65
CA ASN A 28 -5.98 1.04 -1.53
C ASN A 28 -6.33 0.34 -2.84
N LEU A 29 -6.55 -0.97 -2.76
CA LEU A 29 -7.04 -1.80 -3.86
C LEU A 29 -8.09 -2.78 -3.33
N LYS A 30 -9.34 -2.64 -3.80
CA LYS A 30 -10.47 -3.45 -3.32
C LYS A 30 -10.55 -3.40 -1.78
N ASN A 31 -10.38 -4.55 -1.14
CA ASN A 31 -10.41 -4.70 0.32
C ASN A 31 -9.03 -4.63 0.95
N THR A 32 -7.94 -4.34 0.22
CA THR A 32 -6.61 -4.24 0.80
C THR A 32 -6.22 -2.78 1.01
N GLU A 33 -5.63 -2.48 2.16
CA GLU A 33 -5.02 -1.20 2.48
C GLU A 33 -3.56 -1.40 2.90
N LEU A 34 -2.67 -0.64 2.26
CA LEU A 34 -1.27 -0.53 2.63
C LEU A 34 -0.99 0.87 3.17
N THR A 35 -0.20 0.96 4.24
CA THR A 35 0.39 2.21 4.69
C THR A 35 1.90 2.14 4.49
N ILE A 36 2.45 3.11 3.78
CA ILE A 36 3.87 3.16 3.41
C ILE A 36 4.46 4.48 3.87
N ASN A 37 5.63 4.48 4.49
CA ASN A 37 6.31 5.73 4.84
C ASN A 37 6.67 6.52 3.57
N SER A 38 6.42 7.83 3.54
CA SER A 38 6.59 8.64 2.34
C SER A 38 8.03 9.11 2.05
N SER A 39 8.95 8.88 2.98
CA SER A 39 10.37 9.22 2.84
C SER A 39 11.23 7.96 2.65
N SER A 40 11.03 6.94 3.50
CA SER A 40 11.82 5.72 3.47
C SER A 40 11.22 4.61 2.60
N PHE A 41 10.00 4.81 2.05
CA PHE A 41 9.25 3.80 1.29
C PHE A 41 9.05 2.47 2.04
N THR A 42 9.20 2.48 3.37
CA THR A 42 8.96 1.30 4.22
C THR A 42 7.47 0.99 4.26
N ILE A 43 7.08 -0.25 3.94
CA ILE A 43 5.72 -0.74 4.16
C ILE A 43 5.50 -0.87 5.68
N ILE A 44 4.67 -0.02 6.24
CA ILE A 44 4.36 0.03 7.68
C ILE A 44 3.28 -0.99 8.02
N THR A 45 2.21 -1.03 7.21
CA THR A 45 1.13 -2.01 7.36
C THR A 45 0.62 -2.50 6.01
N ALA A 46 0.14 -3.74 5.99
CA ALA A 46 -0.58 -4.36 4.89
C ALA A 46 -1.72 -5.20 5.48
N HIS A 47 -2.98 -4.88 5.18
CA HIS A 47 -4.11 -5.57 5.78
C HIS A 47 -5.36 -5.49 4.91
N LEU A 48 -6.31 -6.39 5.19
CA LEU A 48 -7.65 -6.30 4.63
C LEU A 48 -8.51 -5.35 5.47
N LYS A 49 -9.28 -4.50 4.80
CA LYS A 49 -10.31 -3.65 5.40
C LYS A 49 -11.39 -4.54 6.03
N LYS A 50 -11.85 -4.12 7.20
CA LYS A 50 -13.03 -4.70 7.85
C LYS A 50 -14.30 -4.17 7.22
#